data_AF-A0A974TED3-F1
#
_entry.id   AF-A0A974TED3-F1
#
_cell.length_a   1.000
_cell.length_b   1.000
_cell.length_c   1.000
_cell.angle_alpha   90.00
_cell.angle_beta   90.00
_cell.angle_gamma   90.00
#
_symmetry.space_group_name_H-M   'P 1'
#
loop_
_entity.id
_entity.type
_entity.pdbx_description
1 polymer ?
#
loop_
_entity_poly.entity_id
_entity_poly.type
_entity_poly.pdbx_seq_one_letter_code
_entity_poly.pdbx_strand_id
1 'polypeptide(L)'
;MEREDIFARVRDAEAILSDLRRQLLPASAAGSSLAGAGRGSIDLSSDGKIAIGRNGLDIEYRGRDSCPYGNSATMSRRDFEAVIVHHTAPDHNTDWYVQYQIDGDPARGGHFGYHFYIAPDGKIIQGAPLTKRTNHVKPSNMPQRRPFGRHANNTNAIGITCVGAGRPSFQPTTQQVDSVERLTSALCQTYNINFEKIYGHGEIQTDRHATEGRSAAEIMRRWTPISGPAGAMHEATLPGENDDLDDSPIFELEMSAGLADSAAADWSGGAPALEDEDDIDRDAVVWRPVAAPAEAPSAAPRTKLNYTNQNATRNKKCTSNLEQRIVQAVDAVYGPGCSINIYSGGQDRLGHGSRRTGSIRHDDYGQGGRAADLHVFDVNGRQITALSLAQLGQYWLASKFGGVGHEMRGGGIHLDEWTTPPPGGGMFWTYAYSQNLPWGSQARQMLQRGAQGIFA
;
A
#
# COMPACT_ATOMS: atom_id res chain seq x y z
N MET A 1 35.82 -3.18 -44.73
CA MET A 1 35.67 -4.53 -44.14
C MET A 1 35.98 -4.56 -42.64
N GLU A 2 36.75 -3.62 -42.06
CA GLU A 2 37.17 -3.73 -40.64
C GLU A 2 36.19 -3.17 -39.58
N ARG A 3 35.21 -2.33 -39.95
CA ARG A 3 34.30 -1.74 -38.95
C ARG A 3 33.20 -2.68 -38.46
N GLU A 4 32.72 -3.59 -39.31
CA GLU A 4 31.62 -4.49 -38.93
C GLU A 4 32.08 -5.61 -37.99
N ASP A 5 33.33 -6.05 -38.11
CA ASP A 5 33.91 -7.11 -37.27
C ASP A 5 34.11 -6.65 -35.81
N ILE A 6 34.38 -5.36 -35.59
CA ILE A 6 34.49 -4.77 -34.25
C ILE A 6 33.14 -4.76 -33.53
N PHE A 7 32.04 -4.45 -34.23
CA PHE A 7 30.70 -4.43 -33.63
C PHE A 7 30.14 -5.82 -33.33
N ALA A 8 30.59 -6.85 -34.04
CA ALA A 8 30.26 -8.24 -33.71
C ALA A 8 30.96 -8.66 -32.40
N ARG A 9 32.27 -8.40 -32.30
CA ARG A 9 33.08 -8.73 -31.11
C ARG A 9 32.63 -8.02 -29.83
N VAL A 10 32.16 -6.77 -29.94
CA VAL A 10 31.60 -6.03 -28.79
C VAL A 10 30.27 -6.64 -28.32
N ARG A 11 29.40 -7.06 -29.24
CA ARG A 11 28.14 -7.74 -28.90
C ARG A 11 28.38 -9.09 -28.23
N ASP A 12 29.35 -9.84 -28.73
CA ASP A 12 29.72 -11.13 -28.12
C ASP A 12 30.32 -10.93 -26.72
N ALA A 13 31.13 -9.89 -26.52
CA ALA A 13 31.66 -9.54 -25.20
C ALA A 13 30.56 -9.11 -24.21
N GLU A 14 29.54 -8.38 -24.65
CA GLU A 14 28.38 -8.02 -23.82
C GLU A 14 27.53 -9.23 -23.44
N ALA A 15 27.34 -10.17 -24.37
CA ALA A 15 26.63 -11.43 -24.10
C ALA A 15 27.39 -12.27 -23.07
N ILE A 16 28.70 -12.39 -23.21
CA ILE A 16 29.58 -13.11 -22.27
C ILE A 16 29.57 -12.45 -20.88
N LEU A 17 29.64 -11.11 -20.80
CA LEU A 17 29.56 -10.37 -19.54
C LEU A 17 28.19 -10.49 -18.87
N SER A 18 27.11 -10.55 -19.64
CA SER A 18 25.75 -10.78 -19.14
C SER A 18 25.62 -12.17 -18.53
N ASP A 19 26.20 -13.18 -19.17
CA ASP A 19 26.15 -14.57 -18.70
C ASP A 19 27.05 -14.79 -17.47
N LEU A 20 28.25 -14.21 -17.44
CA LEU A 20 29.12 -14.19 -16.26
C LEU A 20 28.47 -13.47 -15.07
N ARG A 21 27.75 -12.37 -15.28
CA ARG A 21 26.95 -11.71 -14.22
C ARG A 21 25.83 -12.60 -13.70
N ARG A 22 25.24 -13.43 -14.56
CA ARG A 22 24.19 -14.38 -14.18
C ARG A 22 24.76 -15.56 -13.37
N GLN A 23 25.99 -15.99 -13.68
CA GLN A 23 26.68 -17.10 -13.01
C GLN A 23 27.38 -16.68 -11.70
N LEU A 24 27.77 -15.40 -11.56
CA LEU A 24 28.46 -14.86 -10.37
C LEU A 24 27.51 -14.24 -9.33
N LEU A 25 26.19 -14.20 -9.58
CA LEU A 25 25.22 -13.92 -8.53
C LEU A 25 25.13 -15.14 -7.62
N PRO A 26 25.43 -15.02 -6.31
CA PRO A 26 25.40 -16.16 -5.40
C PRO A 26 23.99 -16.76 -5.37
N ALA A 27 23.92 -18.08 -5.59
CA ALA A 27 22.71 -18.90 -5.57
C ALA A 27 21.98 -18.95 -4.20
N SER A 28 22.38 -18.12 -3.22
CA SER A 28 21.76 -18.04 -1.89
C SER A 28 20.67 -16.96 -1.75
N ALA A 29 20.37 -16.19 -2.80
CA ALA A 29 19.24 -15.25 -2.80
C ALA A 29 17.90 -15.89 -3.25
N ALA A 30 17.83 -17.23 -3.30
CA ALA A 30 16.58 -17.96 -3.46
C ALA A 30 15.77 -17.88 -2.16
N GLY A 31 14.86 -16.91 -2.11
CA GLY A 31 13.58 -17.02 -1.39
C GLY A 31 13.65 -17.39 0.09
N SER A 32 14.09 -16.47 0.95
CA SER A 32 13.52 -16.44 2.30
C SER A 32 12.11 -15.87 2.17
N SER A 33 11.10 -16.75 2.18
CA SER A 33 9.69 -16.37 2.18
C SER A 33 9.31 -15.75 3.52
N LEU A 34 9.61 -14.46 3.70
CA LEU A 34 9.01 -13.63 4.76
C LEU A 34 7.53 -13.28 4.48
N ALA A 35 6.92 -13.88 3.45
CA ALA A 35 5.50 -13.72 3.11
C ALA A 35 4.52 -14.16 4.22
N GLY A 36 5.00 -14.77 5.31
CA GLY A 36 4.19 -15.19 6.46
C GLY A 36 4.36 -14.36 7.74
N ALA A 37 5.40 -13.52 7.86
CA ALA A 37 5.53 -12.64 9.02
C ALA A 37 4.70 -11.39 8.75
N GLY A 38 3.65 -11.17 9.55
CA GLY A 38 2.82 -9.96 9.46
C GLY A 38 3.68 -8.70 9.41
N ARG A 39 3.14 -7.62 8.82
CA ARG A 39 3.86 -6.33 8.82
C ARG A 39 4.25 -5.97 10.24
N GLY A 40 5.53 -5.70 10.44
CA GLY A 40 6.00 -5.15 11.70
C GLY A 40 5.18 -3.92 12.07
N SER A 41 4.68 -3.86 13.30
CA SER A 41 4.07 -2.67 13.87
C SER A 41 4.86 -2.26 15.10
N ILE A 42 4.82 -0.98 15.42
CA ILE A 42 5.45 -0.44 16.63
C ILE A 42 4.36 0.20 17.50
N ASP A 43 4.35 -0.17 18.77
CA ASP A 43 3.57 0.54 19.78
C ASP A 43 4.51 1.48 20.53
N LEU A 44 4.18 2.76 20.51
CA LEU A 44 4.95 3.78 21.20
C LEU A 44 4.43 3.95 22.62
N SER A 45 5.31 3.90 23.60
CA SER A 45 4.99 4.46 24.92
C SER A 45 4.92 5.98 24.82
N SER A 46 4.25 6.61 25.80
CA SER A 46 4.07 8.06 25.87
C SER A 46 5.38 8.85 25.92
N ASP A 47 6.48 8.23 26.36
CA ASP A 47 7.82 8.82 26.35
C ASP A 47 8.55 8.68 25.00
N GLY A 48 7.93 8.05 24.00
CA GLY A 48 8.48 7.86 22.66
C GLY A 48 9.52 6.75 22.57
N LYS A 49 9.66 5.94 23.61
CA LYS A 49 10.33 4.65 23.49
C LYS A 49 9.39 3.70 22.75
N ILE A 50 9.95 2.81 21.95
CA ILE A 50 9.15 1.73 21.40
C ILE A 50 8.96 0.71 22.52
N ALA A 51 7.72 0.60 22.99
CA ALA A 51 7.37 -0.24 24.12
C ALA A 51 7.38 -1.71 23.72
N ILE A 52 6.86 -2.02 22.53
CA ILE A 52 6.79 -3.36 21.95
C ILE A 52 6.87 -3.23 20.42
N GLY A 53 7.83 -3.90 19.81
CA GLY A 53 7.77 -4.17 18.38
C GLY A 53 7.09 -5.52 18.15
N ARG A 54 6.13 -5.56 17.21
CA ARG A 54 5.35 -6.75 16.90
C ARG A 54 5.78 -7.35 15.57
N ASN A 55 5.44 -8.62 15.35
CA ASN A 55 5.70 -9.35 14.10
C ASN A 55 7.18 -9.37 13.68
N GLY A 56 8.06 -9.70 14.62
CA GLY A 56 9.50 -9.87 14.36
C GLY A 56 10.30 -8.56 14.26
N LEU A 57 9.79 -7.47 14.83
CA LEU A 57 10.55 -6.24 15.09
C LEU A 57 11.01 -6.20 16.55
N ASP A 58 12.06 -6.94 16.89
CA ASP A 58 12.66 -6.83 18.22
C ASP A 58 13.53 -5.57 18.28
N ILE A 59 13.09 -4.58 19.06
CA ILE A 59 13.76 -3.28 19.18
C ILE A 59 14.22 -3.09 20.62
N GLU A 60 15.54 -3.02 20.82
CA GLU A 60 16.12 -2.75 22.13
C GLU A 60 16.30 -1.24 22.33
N TYR A 61 15.65 -0.66 23.33
CA TYR A 61 15.93 0.73 23.71
C TYR A 61 17.22 0.82 24.54
N ARG A 62 18.19 1.59 24.06
CA ARG A 62 19.45 1.88 24.76
C ARG A 62 19.73 3.38 24.90
N GLY A 63 18.72 4.21 24.69
CA GLY A 63 18.82 5.63 24.96
C GLY A 63 18.86 5.95 26.47
N ARG A 64 19.02 7.23 26.79
CA ARG A 64 18.99 7.78 28.14
C ARG A 64 18.09 9.01 28.14
N ASP A 65 17.03 9.01 28.94
CA ASP A 65 16.04 10.10 28.95
C ASP A 65 16.64 11.47 29.34
N SER A 66 17.69 11.46 30.18
CA SER A 66 18.41 12.66 30.58
C SER A 66 19.39 13.18 29.53
N CYS A 67 19.66 12.42 28.46
CA CYS A 67 20.49 12.90 27.37
C CYS A 67 19.73 13.99 26.59
N PRO A 68 20.35 15.15 26.33
CA PRO A 68 19.63 16.27 25.73
C PRO A 68 19.22 16.04 24.27
N TYR A 69 19.90 15.12 23.55
CA TYR A 69 19.72 14.77 22.12
C TYR A 69 19.29 15.93 21.22
N GLY A 70 20.21 16.40 20.35
CA GLY A 70 19.85 17.41 19.34
C GLY A 70 19.06 18.58 19.92
N ASN A 71 19.52 19.17 21.03
CA ASN A 71 18.73 20.05 21.91
C ASN A 71 17.88 21.08 21.15
N SER A 72 18.51 21.83 20.24
CA SER A 72 17.81 22.83 19.41
C SER A 72 16.78 22.22 18.47
N ALA A 73 17.08 21.05 17.87
CA ALA A 73 16.13 20.34 17.02
C ALA A 73 14.96 19.75 17.82
N THR A 74 15.20 19.32 19.05
CA THR A 74 14.18 18.84 19.98
C THR A 74 13.24 19.98 20.40
N MET A 75 13.78 21.16 20.73
CA MET A 75 12.98 22.34 21.08
C MET A 75 12.13 22.84 19.89
N SER A 76 12.61 22.66 18.67
CA SER A 76 11.93 23.06 17.42
C SER A 76 11.30 21.87 16.68
N ARG A 77 11.00 20.78 17.39
CA ARG A 77 10.49 19.55 16.78
C ARG A 77 9.18 19.82 16.03
N ARG A 78 9.08 19.20 14.85
CA ARG A 78 7.84 19.07 14.08
C ARG A 78 7.49 17.60 13.96
N ASP A 79 6.29 17.32 13.47
CA ASP A 79 5.90 15.95 13.14
C ASP A 79 6.91 15.32 12.18
N PHE A 80 7.09 14.00 12.30
CA PHE A 80 7.98 13.30 11.41
C PHE A 80 7.38 13.25 10.01
N GLU A 81 8.13 13.75 9.03
CA GLU A 81 7.71 13.84 7.63
C GLU A 81 8.61 13.00 6.72
N ALA A 82 9.74 12.48 7.22
CA ALA A 82 10.75 11.80 6.43
C ALA A 82 11.57 10.79 7.25
N VAL A 83 12.16 9.82 6.56
CA VAL A 83 13.17 8.90 7.10
C VAL A 83 14.47 9.12 6.34
N ILE A 84 15.60 9.22 7.05
CA ILE A 84 16.92 9.38 6.46
C ILE A 84 17.79 8.21 6.91
N VAL A 85 18.29 7.46 5.93
CA VAL A 85 19.12 6.28 6.12
C VAL A 85 20.59 6.67 6.01
N HIS A 86 21.39 6.10 6.90
CA HIS A 86 22.82 6.32 7.04
C HIS A 86 23.55 4.98 7.03
N HIS A 87 24.87 5.03 6.96
CA HIS A 87 25.74 3.98 7.46
C HIS A 87 26.83 4.60 8.31
N THR A 88 27.44 3.79 9.17
CA THR A 88 28.65 4.22 9.89
C THR A 88 29.89 3.64 9.22
N ALA A 89 31.05 4.16 9.60
CA ALA A 89 32.33 3.51 9.33
C ALA A 89 32.38 2.12 10.04
N PRO A 90 33.29 1.23 9.60
CA PRO A 90 33.47 -0.09 10.21
C PRO A 90 34.41 -0.04 11.43
N ASP A 91 34.88 1.15 11.80
CA ASP A 91 35.91 1.36 12.82
C ASP A 91 35.44 0.98 14.22
N HIS A 92 34.11 0.95 14.44
CA HIS A 92 33.51 0.67 15.74
C HIS A 92 32.28 -0.23 15.61
N ASN A 93 31.93 -0.91 16.71
CA ASN A 93 30.75 -1.74 16.81
C ASN A 93 29.49 -0.92 17.17
N THR A 94 28.33 -1.58 17.18
CA THR A 94 27.04 -0.93 17.44
C THR A 94 26.98 -0.27 18.81
N ASP A 95 27.49 -0.94 19.84
CA ASP A 95 27.53 -0.45 21.22
C ASP A 95 28.28 0.86 21.36
N TRP A 96 29.46 0.95 20.73
CA TRP A 96 30.25 2.16 20.71
C TRP A 96 29.49 3.33 20.09
N TYR A 97 28.81 3.12 18.96
CA TYR A 97 28.07 4.20 18.29
C TYR A 97 26.84 4.68 19.07
N VAL A 98 26.17 3.78 19.78
CA VAL A 98 25.07 4.13 20.69
C VAL A 98 25.62 4.92 21.87
N GLN A 99 26.73 4.47 22.46
CA GLN A 99 27.35 5.15 23.60
C GLN A 99 27.91 6.52 23.22
N TYR A 100 28.55 6.65 22.06
CA TYR A 100 29.04 7.93 21.53
C TYR A 100 27.91 8.98 21.40
N GLN A 101 26.71 8.58 21.00
CA GLN A 101 25.56 9.49 20.99
C GLN A 101 25.18 9.97 22.40
N ILE A 102 25.29 9.10 23.40
CA ILE A 102 24.94 9.39 24.80
C ILE A 102 26.00 10.29 25.44
N ASP A 103 27.28 9.96 25.25
CA ASP A 103 28.40 10.71 25.81
C ASP A 103 28.53 12.08 25.14
N GLY A 104 28.14 12.17 23.87
CA GLY A 104 28.30 13.36 23.06
C GLY A 104 29.74 13.53 22.59
N ASP A 105 29.92 14.51 21.73
CA ASP A 105 31.22 14.89 21.17
C ASP A 105 31.58 16.30 21.67
N PRO A 106 32.46 16.41 22.67
CA PRO A 106 32.86 17.71 23.22
C PRO A 106 33.53 18.60 22.17
N ALA A 107 34.29 18.01 21.24
CA ALA A 107 34.97 18.77 20.19
C ALA A 107 33.97 19.39 19.20
N ARG A 108 32.82 18.75 19.01
CA ARG A 108 31.72 19.24 18.15
C ARG A 108 30.61 19.94 18.94
N GLY A 109 30.72 20.01 20.27
CA GLY A 109 29.77 20.70 21.14
C GLY A 109 28.35 20.12 21.13
N GLY A 110 28.19 18.79 21.10
CA GLY A 110 26.85 18.22 21.17
C GLY A 110 26.75 16.71 20.98
N HIS A 111 25.51 16.21 20.98
CA HIS A 111 25.20 14.80 20.82
C HIS A 111 24.85 14.50 19.36
N PHE A 112 25.59 13.57 18.75
CA PHE A 112 25.42 13.17 17.36
C PHE A 112 25.14 11.69 17.29
N GLY A 113 24.13 11.33 16.51
CA GLY A 113 23.69 9.96 16.37
C GLY A 113 22.29 9.89 15.80
N TYR A 114 21.65 8.74 15.93
CA TYR A 114 20.46 8.35 15.19
C TYR A 114 19.33 7.97 16.15
N HIS A 115 18.12 7.89 15.61
CA HIS A 115 17.02 7.33 16.38
C HIS A 115 17.21 5.81 16.46
N PHE A 116 17.68 5.18 15.37
CA PHE A 116 17.87 3.74 15.27
C PHE A 116 19.25 3.35 14.73
N TYR A 117 19.77 2.26 15.28
CA TYR A 117 21.01 1.59 14.89
C TYR A 117 20.68 0.15 14.51
N ILE A 118 21.15 -0.28 13.35
CA ILE A 118 20.97 -1.64 12.85
C ILE A 118 22.33 -2.32 12.84
N ALA A 119 22.53 -3.25 13.75
CA ALA A 119 23.76 -4.03 13.87
C ALA A 119 23.95 -4.96 12.65
N PRO A 120 25.17 -5.43 12.35
CA PRO A 120 25.43 -6.30 11.20
C PRO A 120 24.59 -7.59 11.15
N ASP A 121 24.16 -8.09 12.30
CA ASP A 121 23.30 -9.28 12.44
C ASP A 121 21.79 -8.96 12.28
N GLY A 122 21.42 -7.70 12.03
CA GLY A 122 20.05 -7.23 11.89
C GLY A 122 19.40 -6.76 13.20
N LYS A 123 20.08 -6.86 14.35
CA LYS A 123 19.52 -6.38 15.62
C LYS A 123 19.24 -4.87 15.54
N ILE A 124 18.04 -4.48 15.97
CA ILE A 124 17.58 -3.10 15.98
C ILE A 124 17.73 -2.52 17.38
N ILE A 125 18.46 -1.41 17.48
CA ILE A 125 18.64 -0.66 18.73
C ILE A 125 18.08 0.75 18.56
N GLN A 126 17.19 1.16 19.45
CA GLN A 126 16.71 2.54 19.54
C GLN A 126 17.66 3.35 20.44
N GLY A 127 18.39 4.30 19.86
CA GLY A 127 19.38 5.12 20.56
C GLY A 127 18.85 6.46 21.11
N ALA A 128 17.82 7.02 20.50
CA ALA A 128 17.08 8.18 21.01
C ALA A 128 15.57 7.88 21.03
N PRO A 129 14.83 8.36 22.06
CA PRO A 129 13.38 8.28 22.05
C PRO A 129 12.80 9.19 20.96
N LEU A 130 11.68 8.78 20.36
CA LEU A 130 11.04 9.50 19.25
C LEU A 130 10.37 10.83 19.68
N THR A 131 10.28 11.08 20.99
CA THR A 131 9.94 12.40 21.57
C THR A 131 11.07 13.42 21.45
N LYS A 132 12.30 12.96 21.19
CA LYS A 132 13.49 13.78 20.97
C LYS A 132 13.85 13.81 19.48
N ARG A 133 14.78 14.70 19.12
CA ARG A 133 15.36 14.78 17.78
C ARG A 133 16.88 14.59 17.87
N THR A 134 17.49 14.07 16.81
CA THR A 134 18.94 13.84 16.78
C THR A 134 19.66 14.73 15.77
N ASN A 135 20.97 14.90 15.91
CA ASN A 135 21.80 15.70 15.00
C ASN A 135 22.42 14.84 13.89
N HIS A 136 21.58 14.13 13.12
CA HIS A 136 22.06 13.14 12.13
C HIS A 136 22.31 13.72 10.73
N VAL A 137 21.80 14.93 10.44
CA VAL A 137 22.06 15.64 9.17
C VAL A 137 22.41 17.11 9.41
N LYS A 138 23.02 17.79 8.43
CA LYS A 138 23.26 19.23 8.54
C LYS A 138 21.95 20.03 8.47
N PRO A 139 21.90 21.23 9.10
CA PRO A 139 20.78 22.17 8.96
C PRO A 139 20.45 22.50 7.50
N SER A 140 19.16 22.71 7.20
CA SER A 140 18.66 22.92 5.83
C SER A 140 19.24 24.14 5.11
N ASN A 141 19.76 25.14 5.82
CA ASN A 141 20.38 26.35 5.25
C ASN A 141 21.87 26.17 4.91
N MET A 142 22.48 25.03 5.27
CA MET A 142 23.88 24.79 4.97
C MET A 142 24.08 24.57 3.46
N PRO A 143 25.19 25.06 2.88
CA PRO A 143 25.46 24.94 1.44
C PRO A 143 25.65 23.49 0.99
N GLN A 144 26.02 22.59 1.91
CA GLN A 144 26.16 21.16 1.60
C GLN A 144 24.81 20.45 1.43
N ARG A 145 23.71 21.05 1.87
CA ARG A 145 22.38 20.49 1.66
C ARG A 145 21.98 20.66 0.20
N ARG A 146 21.59 19.57 -0.44
CA ARG A 146 21.05 19.57 -1.81
C ARG A 146 19.60 20.09 -1.79
N PRO A 147 19.09 20.70 -2.86
CA PRO A 147 17.68 21.09 -2.97
C PRO A 147 16.74 19.89 -2.81
N PHE A 148 17.11 18.76 -3.40
CA PHE A 148 16.42 17.48 -3.22
C PHE A 148 16.48 17.05 -1.74
N GLY A 149 15.30 16.80 -1.14
CA GLY A 149 15.18 16.42 0.27
C GLY A 149 15.55 17.51 1.28
N ARG A 150 15.68 18.79 0.88
CA ARG A 150 16.05 19.89 1.80
C ARG A 150 15.06 20.09 2.95
N HIS A 151 13.80 19.76 2.73
CA HIS A 151 12.74 19.85 3.74
C HIS A 151 12.92 18.81 4.88
N ALA A 152 13.61 17.70 4.63
CA ALA A 152 13.91 16.67 5.63
C ALA A 152 15.18 17.05 6.41
N ASN A 153 15.03 17.35 7.69
CA ASN A 153 16.11 17.77 8.57
C ASN A 153 15.92 17.25 10.00
N ASN A 154 16.83 17.60 10.91
CA ASN A 154 16.81 17.10 12.28
C ASN A 154 15.49 17.39 13.04
N THR A 155 14.67 18.37 12.63
CA THR A 155 13.40 18.70 13.32
C THR A 155 12.24 17.77 12.97
N ASN A 156 12.27 17.14 11.79
CA ASN A 156 11.14 16.40 11.21
C ASN A 156 11.55 15.07 10.55
N ALA A 157 12.79 14.62 10.72
CA ALA A 157 13.27 13.38 10.13
C ALA A 157 13.69 12.36 11.18
N ILE A 158 13.40 11.08 10.90
CA ILE A 158 13.89 9.95 11.68
C ILE A 158 15.21 9.49 11.04
N GLY A 159 16.26 9.38 11.85
CA GLY A 159 17.57 8.88 11.44
C GLY A 159 17.70 7.38 11.74
N ILE A 160 18.03 6.57 10.73
CA ILE A 160 18.34 5.14 10.86
C ILE A 160 19.75 4.91 10.31
N THR A 161 20.60 4.17 11.01
CA THR A 161 21.95 3.84 10.51
C THR A 161 22.22 2.35 10.45
N CYS A 162 22.83 1.87 9.36
CA CYS A 162 23.44 0.55 9.30
C CYS A 162 24.87 0.62 9.84
N VAL A 163 25.11 0.01 11.00
CA VAL A 163 26.44 0.04 11.64
C VAL A 163 27.42 -0.83 10.87
N GLY A 164 28.61 -0.28 10.62
CA GLY A 164 29.71 -0.99 9.97
C GLY A 164 29.55 -1.19 8.46
N ALA A 165 28.50 -0.61 7.85
CA ALA A 165 28.25 -0.72 6.41
C ALA A 165 29.10 0.25 5.56
N GLY A 166 30.17 0.81 6.12
CA GLY A 166 31.14 1.67 5.43
C GLY A 166 32.39 0.90 5.00
N ARG A 167 32.69 0.88 3.69
CA ARG A 167 33.90 0.32 3.03
C ARG A 167 34.14 -1.22 3.09
N PRO A 168 34.72 -1.82 2.03
CA PRO A 168 35.01 -1.24 0.71
C PRO A 168 33.82 -1.30 -0.26
N SER A 169 32.78 -2.11 -0.01
CA SER A 169 31.62 -2.22 -0.90
C SER A 169 30.45 -1.28 -0.56
N PHE A 170 30.45 -0.64 0.63
CA PHE A 170 29.35 0.24 1.08
C PHE A 170 27.97 -0.44 1.05
N GLN A 171 27.92 -1.74 1.39
CA GLN A 171 26.69 -2.51 1.38
C GLN A 171 26.34 -2.95 2.79
N PRO A 172 25.15 -2.60 3.31
CA PRO A 172 24.60 -3.26 4.48
C PRO A 172 24.51 -4.78 4.25
N THR A 173 24.60 -5.56 5.32
CA THR A 173 24.31 -7.00 5.26
C THR A 173 22.85 -7.24 4.87
N THR A 174 22.52 -8.43 4.39
CA THR A 174 21.13 -8.82 4.11
C THR A 174 20.25 -8.64 5.35
N GLN A 175 20.75 -9.03 6.53
CA GLN A 175 20.02 -8.88 7.79
C GLN A 175 19.77 -7.41 8.15
N GLN A 176 20.73 -6.52 7.84
CA GLN A 176 20.53 -5.09 8.00
C GLN A 176 19.46 -4.56 7.05
N VAL A 177 19.48 -4.96 5.77
CA VAL A 177 18.47 -4.55 4.78
C VAL A 177 17.07 -4.99 5.23
N ASP A 178 16.91 -6.26 5.62
CA ASP A 178 15.63 -6.81 6.07
C ASP A 178 15.09 -6.08 7.31
N SER A 179 15.97 -5.68 8.22
CA SER A 179 15.59 -4.99 9.46
C SER A 179 15.28 -3.51 9.23
N VAL A 180 16.05 -2.85 8.36
CA VAL A 180 15.77 -1.48 7.90
C VAL A 180 14.42 -1.41 7.19
N GLU A 181 14.11 -2.39 6.34
CA GLU A 181 12.85 -2.48 5.61
C GLU A 181 11.66 -2.61 6.55
N ARG A 182 11.69 -3.60 7.46
CA ARG A 182 10.62 -3.83 8.45
C ARG A 182 10.42 -2.60 9.34
N LEU A 183 11.51 -2.03 9.85
CA LEU A 183 11.46 -0.87 10.74
C LEU A 183 10.89 0.36 10.03
N THR A 184 11.38 0.66 8.83
CA THR A 184 10.95 1.84 8.09
C THR A 184 9.50 1.73 7.64
N SER A 185 9.05 0.54 7.24
CA SER A 185 7.62 0.29 6.98
C SER A 185 6.77 0.62 8.21
N ALA A 186 7.14 0.10 9.39
CA ALA A 186 6.41 0.34 10.63
C ALA A 186 6.38 1.84 11.00
N LEU A 187 7.51 2.54 10.86
CA LEU A 187 7.60 3.98 11.11
C LEU A 187 6.76 4.79 10.11
N CYS A 188 6.81 4.45 8.83
CA CYS A 188 6.01 5.10 7.80
C CYS A 188 4.51 4.95 8.06
N GLN A 189 4.07 3.76 8.46
CA GLN A 189 2.68 3.52 8.84
C GLN A 189 2.30 4.33 10.10
N THR A 190 3.12 4.29 11.13
CA THR A 190 2.86 4.94 12.42
C THR A 190 2.76 6.45 12.31
N TYR A 191 3.63 7.06 11.50
CA TYR A 191 3.72 8.52 11.36
C TYR A 191 3.11 9.05 10.05
N ASN A 192 2.43 8.21 9.27
CA ASN A 192 1.87 8.56 7.96
C ASN A 192 2.91 9.21 7.01
N ILE A 193 4.14 8.68 7.02
CA ILE A 193 5.22 9.17 6.16
C ILE A 193 5.13 8.47 4.80
N ASN A 194 4.97 9.25 3.73
CA ASN A 194 5.01 8.74 2.37
C ASN A 194 6.40 8.11 2.09
N PHE A 195 6.43 6.89 1.55
CA PHE A 195 7.65 6.18 1.19
C PHE A 195 8.55 7.00 0.25
N GLU A 196 8.02 7.90 -0.58
CA GLU A 196 8.81 8.84 -1.41
C GLU A 196 9.68 9.80 -0.60
N LYS A 197 9.38 10.00 0.69
CA LYS A 197 10.13 10.83 1.64
C LYS A 197 11.15 10.03 2.45
N ILE A 198 11.63 8.92 1.89
CA ILE A 198 12.77 8.16 2.42
C ILE A 198 14.01 8.54 1.60
N TYR A 199 15.08 8.93 2.29
CA TYR A 199 16.30 9.45 1.68
C TYR A 199 17.54 8.72 2.17
N GLY A 200 18.50 8.48 1.29
CA GLY A 200 19.87 8.22 1.71
C GLY A 200 20.55 9.54 2.08
N HIS A 201 21.37 9.56 3.14
CA HIS A 201 22.09 10.76 3.52
C HIS A 201 22.96 11.34 2.38
N GLY A 202 23.61 10.47 1.59
CA GLY A 202 24.40 10.86 0.43
C GLY A 202 23.59 11.51 -0.70
N GLU A 203 22.26 11.33 -0.70
CA GLU A 203 21.35 11.93 -1.69
C GLU A 203 21.01 13.38 -1.39
N ILE A 204 21.08 13.78 -0.11
CA ILE A 204 20.60 15.07 0.38
C ILE A 204 21.73 15.97 0.88
N GLN A 205 22.96 15.45 0.96
CA GLN A 205 24.15 16.18 1.41
C GLN A 205 25.36 15.93 0.50
N THR A 206 26.20 16.95 0.27
CA THR A 206 27.33 16.88 -0.70
C THR A 206 28.67 16.48 -0.08
N ASP A 207 28.86 16.65 1.23
CA ASP A 207 30.08 16.30 1.98
C ASP A 207 29.95 14.93 2.67
N ARG A 208 29.16 14.06 2.04
CA ARG A 208 28.91 12.67 2.43
C ARG A 208 29.18 11.78 1.25
N HIS A 209 29.44 10.50 1.51
CA HIS A 209 29.63 9.56 0.42
C HIS A 209 28.33 9.49 -0.39
N ALA A 210 28.40 9.61 -1.72
CA ALA A 210 27.20 9.75 -2.55
C ALA A 210 26.23 8.55 -2.43
N THR A 211 26.74 7.38 -2.03
CA THR A 211 25.95 6.16 -1.82
C THR A 211 25.49 5.96 -0.36
N GLU A 212 25.82 6.88 0.56
CA GLU A 212 25.47 6.74 1.98
C GLU A 212 23.96 6.64 2.18
N GLY A 213 23.53 5.48 2.69
CA GLY A 213 22.13 5.12 2.87
C GLY A 213 21.29 5.02 1.57
N ARG A 214 21.87 5.29 0.39
CA ARG A 214 21.13 5.37 -0.87
C ARG A 214 20.52 4.02 -1.25
N SER A 215 21.28 2.94 -1.22
CA SER A 215 20.79 1.61 -1.62
C SER A 215 19.60 1.16 -0.77
N ALA A 216 19.71 1.28 0.55
CA ALA A 216 18.62 0.98 1.48
C ALA A 216 17.42 1.91 1.26
N ALA A 217 17.63 3.22 1.12
CA ALA A 217 16.55 4.17 0.84
C ALA A 217 15.84 3.90 -0.49
N GLU A 218 16.58 3.49 -1.53
CA GLU A 218 16.00 3.09 -2.81
C GLU A 218 15.16 1.82 -2.70
N ILE A 219 15.65 0.79 -2.01
CA ILE A 219 14.91 -0.46 -1.75
C ILE A 219 13.59 -0.12 -1.04
N MET A 220 13.64 0.70 0.01
CA MET A 220 12.45 1.05 0.78
C MET A 220 11.51 1.97 0.03
N ARG A 221 12.02 2.91 -0.76
CA ARG A 221 11.17 3.66 -1.68
C ARG A 221 10.44 2.69 -2.59
N ARG A 222 11.13 1.67 -3.15
CA ARG A 222 10.54 0.65 -4.05
C ARG A 222 9.49 -0.19 -3.36
N TRP A 223 9.51 -0.24 -2.03
CA TRP A 223 8.51 -0.91 -1.24
C TRP A 223 7.17 -0.20 -1.33
N THR A 224 6.12 -1.00 -1.43
CA THR A 224 4.75 -0.51 -1.44
C THR A 224 4.07 -0.99 -0.19
N PRO A 225 3.26 -0.15 0.48
CA PRO A 225 2.33 -0.64 1.46
C PRO A 225 1.36 -1.68 0.82
N ILE A 226 1.62 -2.98 1.00
CA ILE A 226 0.63 -4.06 1.05
C ILE A 226 -0.52 -3.54 1.91
N SER A 227 -1.62 -3.21 1.25
CA SER A 227 -2.80 -2.65 1.88
C SER A 227 -3.47 -3.78 2.67
N GLY A 228 -3.11 -3.95 3.94
CA GLY A 228 -3.82 -4.81 4.89
C GLY A 228 -5.06 -4.10 5.45
N PRO A 229 -6.10 -4.85 5.86
CA PRO A 229 -7.39 -4.29 6.23
C PRO A 229 -7.31 -3.48 7.53
N ALA A 230 -7.79 -2.24 7.49
CA ALA A 230 -8.14 -1.50 8.69
C ALA A 230 -9.44 -2.10 9.25
N GLY A 231 -9.36 -2.94 10.29
CA GLY A 231 -10.54 -3.34 11.05
C GLY A 231 -10.52 -4.77 11.58
N ALA A 232 -9.94 -4.96 12.76
CA ALA A 232 -10.45 -5.88 13.77
C ALA A 232 -9.87 -5.45 15.13
N MET A 233 -10.47 -4.42 15.73
CA MET A 233 -10.41 -4.28 17.18
C MET A 233 -11.25 -5.44 17.72
N HIS A 234 -10.59 -6.43 18.31
CA HIS A 234 -11.24 -7.49 19.07
C HIS A 234 -12.08 -6.83 20.18
N GLU A 235 -13.39 -6.98 20.08
CA GLU A 235 -14.29 -6.81 21.20
C GLU A 235 -13.96 -7.93 22.19
N ALA A 236 -13.31 -7.55 23.30
CA ALA A 236 -13.06 -8.45 24.41
C ALA A 236 -14.43 -8.78 25.04
N THR A 237 -14.91 -9.99 24.78
CA THR A 237 -16.02 -10.57 25.53
C THR A 237 -15.60 -10.67 27.00
N LEU A 238 -16.24 -9.88 27.86
CA LEU A 238 -16.11 -10.02 29.31
C LEU A 238 -16.74 -11.36 29.73
N PRO A 239 -16.12 -12.13 30.64
CA PRO A 239 -16.72 -13.34 31.17
C PRO A 239 -17.91 -12.96 32.07
N GLY A 240 -19.02 -13.68 31.90
CA GLY A 240 -20.22 -13.52 32.72
C GLY A 240 -19.96 -13.88 34.18
N GLU A 241 -20.36 -12.97 35.06
CA GLU A 241 -20.63 -13.27 36.46
C GLU A 241 -22.06 -13.80 36.57
N ASN A 242 -22.17 -15.05 37.02
CA ASN A 242 -23.34 -15.52 37.76
C ASN A 242 -23.26 -14.90 39.15
N ASP A 243 -24.34 -14.27 39.61
CA ASP A 243 -24.72 -14.37 41.01
C ASP A 243 -26.23 -14.17 41.15
N ASP A 244 -26.83 -15.23 41.68
CA ASP A 244 -28.19 -15.31 42.20
C ASP A 244 -28.37 -14.34 43.37
N LEU A 245 -29.43 -13.53 43.40
CA LEU A 245 -30.16 -13.16 44.63
C LEU A 245 -31.59 -12.68 44.29
N ASP A 246 -32.52 -13.60 44.51
CA ASP A 246 -33.77 -13.54 45.28
C ASP A 246 -34.49 -12.19 45.59
N ASP A 247 -35.82 -12.35 45.55
CA ASP A 247 -36.91 -11.71 46.29
C ASP A 247 -37.61 -10.39 45.88
N SER A 248 -38.95 -10.50 45.90
CA SER A 248 -40.06 -9.64 45.43
C SER A 248 -40.33 -8.41 46.37
N PRO A 249 -41.40 -7.55 46.27
CA PRO A 249 -42.64 -7.67 45.46
C PRO A 249 -43.30 -6.39 44.87
N ILE A 250 -44.22 -6.64 43.93
CA ILE A 250 -45.58 -6.09 43.73
C ILE A 250 -45.84 -4.60 44.09
N PHE A 251 -46.27 -3.82 43.09
CA PHE A 251 -47.40 -2.88 43.25
C PHE A 251 -48.16 -2.70 41.92
N GLU A 252 -49.45 -3.00 41.95
CA GLU A 252 -50.45 -2.64 40.96
C GLU A 252 -50.68 -1.11 40.94
N LEU A 253 -50.94 -0.56 39.75
CA LEU A 253 -51.92 0.51 39.59
C LEU A 253 -52.48 0.52 38.17
N GLU A 254 -53.79 0.27 38.09
CA GLU A 254 -54.63 0.37 36.90
C GLU A 254 -54.91 1.82 36.47
N MET A 255 -55.60 1.91 35.32
CA MET A 255 -56.42 2.99 34.74
C MET A 255 -55.72 3.81 33.64
N SER A 256 -56.29 4.10 32.48
CA SER A 256 -57.53 3.70 31.79
C SER A 256 -57.58 4.47 30.45
N ALA A 257 -58.15 3.84 29.41
CA ALA A 257 -58.96 4.41 28.32
C ALA A 257 -58.49 5.63 27.48
N GLY A 258 -58.58 5.47 26.15
CA GLY A 258 -58.59 6.59 25.20
C GLY A 258 -58.69 6.14 23.74
N LEU A 259 -59.91 6.02 23.24
CA LEU A 259 -60.31 5.61 21.88
C LEU A 259 -60.03 6.67 20.80
N ALA A 260 -59.97 6.17 19.55
CA ALA A 260 -60.47 6.75 18.27
C ALA A 260 -59.40 7.06 17.21
N ASP A 261 -59.65 7.05 15.90
CA ASP A 261 -60.54 6.35 14.94
C ASP A 261 -60.15 6.92 13.54
N SER A 262 -60.59 6.28 12.45
CA SER A 262 -60.60 6.73 11.03
C SER A 262 -59.26 6.70 10.24
N ALA A 263 -59.17 6.32 8.96
CA ALA A 263 -60.16 5.97 7.94
C ALA A 263 -59.52 5.11 6.82
N ALA A 264 -60.37 4.36 6.14
CA ALA A 264 -60.11 3.51 4.98
C ALA A 264 -60.33 4.24 3.63
N ALA A 265 -59.72 3.70 2.56
CA ALA A 265 -60.18 3.74 1.16
C ALA A 265 -59.45 2.59 0.45
N ASP A 266 -60.09 1.45 0.15
CA ASP A 266 -61.09 1.18 -0.89
C ASP A 266 -60.54 1.32 -2.33
N TRP A 267 -60.27 0.17 -2.96
CA TRP A 267 -60.33 0.04 -4.42
C TRP A 267 -60.65 -1.41 -4.82
N SER A 268 -61.90 -1.63 -5.23
CA SER A 268 -62.41 -2.86 -5.83
C SER A 268 -62.53 -2.77 -7.35
N GLY A 269 -62.31 -3.89 -8.04
CA GLY A 269 -62.74 -4.14 -9.42
C GLY A 269 -61.74 -5.05 -10.13
N GLY A 270 -62.10 -6.14 -10.79
CA GLY A 270 -63.37 -6.75 -11.15
C GLY A 270 -63.03 -7.83 -12.19
N ALA A 271 -63.47 -9.06 -11.97
CA ALA A 271 -63.28 -10.18 -12.88
C ALA A 271 -64.39 -10.22 -13.95
N PRO A 272 -64.16 -10.97 -15.04
CA PRO A 272 -65.24 -11.76 -15.61
C PRO A 272 -64.87 -13.25 -15.72
N ALA A 273 -65.89 -14.07 -15.49
CA ALA A 273 -65.91 -15.51 -15.65
C ALA A 273 -66.12 -15.92 -17.12
N LEU A 274 -65.59 -17.09 -17.50
CA LEU A 274 -66.13 -17.95 -18.55
C LEU A 274 -65.85 -19.43 -18.21
N GLU A 275 -66.96 -20.17 -18.14
CA GLU A 275 -67.27 -21.57 -18.52
C GLU A 275 -66.30 -22.21 -19.54
N ASP A 276 -66.11 -23.52 -19.73
CA ASP A 276 -66.77 -24.76 -19.30
C ASP A 276 -65.86 -25.96 -19.69
N GLU A 277 -66.11 -27.11 -19.05
CA GLU A 277 -65.94 -28.53 -19.44
C GLU A 277 -64.66 -29.04 -20.14
N ASP A 278 -64.01 -30.07 -19.55
CA ASP A 278 -64.01 -31.41 -20.15
C ASP A 278 -63.30 -32.48 -19.28
N ASP A 279 -63.87 -33.68 -19.41
CA ASP A 279 -63.83 -34.87 -18.58
C ASP A 279 -62.76 -35.86 -19.10
N ILE A 280 -61.70 -36.18 -18.33
CA ILE A 280 -60.78 -37.29 -18.65
C ILE A 280 -60.28 -38.02 -17.39
N ASP A 281 -60.76 -39.25 -17.27
CA ASP A 281 -60.15 -40.50 -16.80
C ASP A 281 -59.23 -40.49 -15.56
N ARG A 282 -59.76 -41.07 -14.47
CA ARG A 282 -59.04 -41.39 -13.23
C ARG A 282 -58.63 -42.85 -13.22
N ASP A 283 -57.48 -43.15 -13.81
CA ASP A 283 -56.75 -44.39 -13.52
C ASP A 283 -55.61 -44.15 -12.52
N ALA A 284 -55.58 -45.02 -11.52
CA ALA A 284 -54.75 -44.95 -10.34
C ALA A 284 -53.25 -45.06 -10.66
N VAL A 285 -52.53 -43.95 -10.54
CA VAL A 285 -51.06 -43.94 -10.48
C VAL A 285 -50.63 -43.83 -9.03
N VAL A 286 -49.99 -44.89 -8.53
CA VAL A 286 -49.33 -44.95 -7.23
C VAL A 286 -48.29 -43.82 -7.13
N TRP A 287 -48.58 -42.82 -6.28
CA TRP A 287 -47.69 -41.70 -5.99
C TRP A 287 -46.48 -42.21 -5.19
N ARG A 288 -45.31 -42.30 -5.84
CA ARG A 288 -44.02 -42.36 -5.13
C ARG A 288 -43.57 -40.92 -4.89
N PRO A 289 -43.13 -40.56 -3.67
CA PRO A 289 -42.60 -39.23 -3.44
C PRO A 289 -41.36 -39.02 -4.31
N VAL A 290 -41.46 -38.10 -5.27
CA VAL A 290 -40.32 -37.62 -6.04
C VAL A 290 -39.46 -36.84 -5.04
N ALA A 291 -38.18 -37.22 -4.94
CA ALA A 291 -37.21 -36.51 -4.11
C ALA A 291 -37.28 -35.01 -4.40
N ALA A 292 -37.22 -34.21 -3.32
CA ALA A 292 -37.21 -32.76 -3.41
C ALA A 292 -36.19 -32.28 -4.47
N PRO A 293 -36.53 -31.28 -5.31
CA PRO A 293 -35.59 -30.74 -6.27
C PRO A 293 -34.33 -30.29 -5.52
N ALA A 294 -33.17 -30.71 -6.04
CA ALA A 294 -31.87 -30.30 -5.52
C ALA A 294 -31.82 -28.78 -5.37
N GLU A 295 -31.29 -28.29 -4.23
CA GLU A 295 -31.09 -26.87 -3.97
C GLU A 295 -30.54 -26.15 -5.20
N ALA A 296 -31.21 -25.06 -5.59
CA ALA A 296 -30.72 -24.20 -6.66
C ALA A 296 -29.26 -23.83 -6.39
N PRO A 297 -28.38 -23.85 -7.40
CA PRO A 297 -26.97 -23.55 -7.20
C PRO A 297 -26.83 -22.19 -6.52
N SER A 298 -26.15 -22.17 -5.37
CA SER A 298 -25.78 -20.95 -4.63
C SER A 298 -25.31 -19.90 -5.63
N ALA A 299 -25.98 -18.74 -5.64
CA ALA A 299 -25.66 -17.65 -6.57
C ALA A 299 -24.15 -17.39 -6.58
N ALA A 300 -23.55 -17.36 -7.77
CA ALA A 300 -22.11 -17.15 -7.91
C ALA A 300 -21.67 -15.91 -7.10
N PRO A 301 -20.51 -15.97 -6.41
CA PRO A 301 -20.06 -14.87 -5.58
C PRO A 301 -19.93 -13.60 -6.41
N ARG A 302 -20.56 -12.50 -5.98
CA ARG A 302 -20.49 -11.22 -6.70
C ARG A 302 -19.17 -10.52 -6.46
N THR A 303 -18.58 -9.98 -7.52
CA THR A 303 -17.40 -9.10 -7.43
C THR A 303 -17.76 -7.82 -6.68
N LYS A 304 -16.89 -7.42 -5.76
CA LYS A 304 -17.12 -6.27 -4.86
C LYS A 304 -16.26 -5.09 -5.30
N LEU A 305 -16.85 -3.90 -5.36
CA LEU A 305 -16.15 -2.66 -5.63
C LEU A 305 -16.24 -1.74 -4.41
N ASN A 306 -15.09 -1.38 -3.86
CA ASN A 306 -14.95 -0.56 -2.67
C ASN A 306 -14.14 0.70 -2.96
N TYR A 307 -14.51 1.81 -2.31
CA TYR A 307 -13.70 3.02 -2.25
C TYR A 307 -12.84 3.00 -0.99
N THR A 308 -11.54 3.19 -1.17
CA THR A 308 -10.52 3.25 -0.10
C THR A 308 -9.78 4.59 -0.12
N ASN A 309 -10.38 5.59 -0.77
CA ASN A 309 -9.79 6.87 -1.10
C ASN A 309 -10.29 8.03 -0.22
N GLN A 310 -10.94 7.76 0.93
CA GLN A 310 -11.60 8.78 1.76
C GLN A 310 -10.66 9.94 2.14
N ASN A 311 -9.38 9.63 2.34
CA ASN A 311 -8.33 10.58 2.72
C ASN A 311 -7.43 11.01 1.54
N ALA A 312 -7.75 10.63 0.31
CA ALA A 312 -6.97 10.98 -0.88
C ALA A 312 -7.35 12.36 -1.42
N THR A 313 -6.44 13.02 -2.14
CA THR A 313 -6.76 14.25 -2.89
C THR A 313 -7.82 13.98 -3.97
N ARG A 314 -7.84 12.77 -4.53
CA ARG A 314 -8.83 12.30 -5.50
C ARG A 314 -9.83 11.36 -4.82
N ASN A 315 -10.65 11.93 -3.94
CA ASN A 315 -11.60 11.21 -3.10
C ASN A 315 -13.05 11.22 -3.60
N LYS A 316 -13.34 11.83 -4.75
CA LYS A 316 -14.69 11.77 -5.32
C LYS A 316 -14.99 10.40 -5.90
N LYS A 317 -16.28 10.07 -6.02
CA LYS A 317 -16.74 8.90 -6.76
C LYS A 317 -16.36 9.00 -8.24
N CYS A 318 -16.18 7.85 -8.85
CA CYS A 318 -16.14 7.68 -10.30
C CYS A 318 -17.55 7.72 -10.88
N THR A 319 -17.65 7.86 -12.21
CA THR A 319 -18.92 7.69 -12.91
C THR A 319 -19.46 6.27 -12.75
N SER A 320 -20.79 6.10 -12.73
CA SER A 320 -21.41 4.76 -12.64
C SER A 320 -21.02 3.87 -13.81
N ASN A 321 -20.83 4.44 -15.01
CA ASN A 321 -20.37 3.70 -16.19
C ASN A 321 -18.93 3.18 -16.01
N LEU A 322 -18.03 3.95 -15.40
CA LEU A 322 -16.68 3.49 -15.09
C LEU A 322 -16.71 2.35 -14.07
N GLU A 323 -17.47 2.50 -12.98
CA GLU A 323 -17.62 1.45 -11.96
C GLU A 323 -18.14 0.13 -12.57
N GLN A 324 -19.19 0.21 -13.40
CA GLN A 324 -19.77 -0.96 -14.08
C GLN A 324 -18.77 -1.64 -15.02
N ARG A 325 -18.04 -0.86 -15.82
CA ARG A 325 -17.03 -1.40 -16.75
C ARG A 325 -15.85 -2.04 -16.01
N ILE A 326 -15.44 -1.49 -14.87
CA ILE A 326 -14.38 -2.08 -14.04
C ILE A 326 -14.82 -3.45 -13.55
N VAL A 327 -16.02 -3.56 -12.97
CA VAL A 327 -16.55 -4.86 -12.51
C VAL A 327 -16.68 -5.84 -13.68
N GLN A 328 -17.25 -5.42 -14.81
CA GLN A 328 -17.37 -6.24 -16.01
C GLN A 328 -16.02 -6.76 -16.51
N ALA A 329 -15.00 -5.89 -16.56
CA ALA A 329 -13.67 -6.27 -17.04
C ALA A 329 -12.96 -7.23 -16.07
N VAL A 330 -13.09 -7.01 -14.76
CA VAL A 330 -12.55 -7.91 -13.74
C VAL A 330 -13.21 -9.29 -13.82
N ASP A 331 -14.54 -9.34 -13.93
CA ASP A 331 -15.29 -10.59 -14.06
C ASP A 331 -14.93 -11.35 -15.35
N ALA A 332 -14.74 -10.64 -16.46
CA ALA A 332 -14.38 -11.26 -17.73
C ALA A 332 -12.97 -11.85 -17.74
N VAL A 333 -12.02 -11.27 -17.00
CA VAL A 333 -10.61 -11.68 -17.00
C VAL A 333 -10.30 -12.69 -15.91
N TYR A 334 -10.89 -12.53 -14.73
CA TYR A 334 -10.54 -13.32 -13.54
C TYR A 334 -11.69 -14.18 -13.00
N GLY A 335 -12.91 -13.99 -13.52
CA GLY A 335 -14.13 -14.59 -12.97
C GLY A 335 -14.73 -13.77 -11.83
N PRO A 336 -15.98 -14.10 -11.45
CA PRO A 336 -16.71 -13.36 -10.42
C PRO A 336 -16.18 -13.66 -9.01
N GLY A 337 -16.43 -12.76 -8.07
CA GLY A 337 -16.07 -12.91 -6.66
C GLY A 337 -14.76 -12.21 -6.27
N CYS A 338 -14.14 -11.50 -7.20
CA CYS A 338 -12.97 -10.67 -6.93
C CYS A 338 -13.33 -9.45 -6.05
N SER A 339 -12.32 -8.79 -5.48
CA SER A 339 -12.49 -7.50 -4.81
C SER A 339 -11.69 -6.42 -5.52
N ILE A 340 -12.30 -5.25 -5.69
CA ILE A 340 -11.72 -4.06 -6.34
C ILE A 340 -11.68 -2.95 -5.30
N ASN A 341 -10.51 -2.34 -5.11
CA ASN A 341 -10.34 -1.20 -4.22
C ASN A 341 -9.87 0.03 -5.01
N ILE A 342 -10.76 0.99 -5.21
CA ILE A 342 -10.44 2.30 -5.80
C ILE A 342 -9.77 3.14 -4.71
N TYR A 343 -8.47 3.39 -4.85
CA TYR A 343 -7.70 4.21 -3.90
C TYR A 343 -7.48 5.64 -4.42
N SER A 344 -7.80 5.90 -5.68
CA SER A 344 -7.87 7.26 -6.23
C SER A 344 -8.94 7.33 -7.31
N GLY A 345 -9.97 8.14 -7.05
CA GLY A 345 -11.17 8.25 -7.86
C GLY A 345 -11.24 9.59 -8.58
N GLY A 346 -12.41 10.24 -8.55
CA GLY A 346 -12.59 11.55 -9.17
C GLY A 346 -11.95 12.70 -8.41
N GLN A 347 -11.81 13.83 -9.11
CA GLN A 347 -11.32 15.10 -8.57
C GLN A 347 -12.11 16.29 -9.12
N ASP A 348 -11.89 17.48 -8.55
CA ASP A 348 -12.43 18.71 -9.11
C ASP A 348 -11.89 18.97 -10.53
N ARG A 349 -12.77 19.43 -11.43
CA ARG A 349 -12.40 19.82 -12.79
C ARG A 349 -11.45 21.01 -12.79
N LEU A 350 -10.56 21.09 -13.78
CA LEU A 350 -9.72 22.27 -13.98
C LEU A 350 -10.56 23.57 -14.04
N GLY A 351 -10.21 24.55 -13.20
CA GLY A 351 -10.93 25.81 -13.08
C GLY A 351 -12.14 25.77 -12.14
N HIS A 352 -12.43 24.64 -11.51
CA HIS A 352 -13.51 24.46 -10.55
C HIS A 352 -12.97 23.85 -9.25
N GLY A 353 -13.52 24.25 -8.10
CA GLY A 353 -13.16 23.69 -6.81
C GLY A 353 -11.74 24.04 -6.32
N SER A 354 -11.34 23.41 -5.21
CA SER A 354 -10.08 23.72 -4.52
C SER A 354 -9.11 22.54 -4.46
N ARG A 355 -9.51 21.36 -4.93
CA ARG A 355 -8.75 20.10 -4.76
C ARG A 355 -8.60 19.36 -6.08
N ARG A 356 -7.69 19.87 -6.92
CA ARG A 356 -7.30 19.23 -8.19
C ARG A 356 -5.81 18.90 -8.20
N THR A 357 -5.44 17.68 -8.62
CA THR A 357 -4.03 17.30 -8.79
C THR A 357 -3.81 16.41 -10.01
N GLY A 358 -2.83 16.77 -10.85
CA GLY A 358 -2.43 15.97 -12.00
C GLY A 358 -3.40 16.02 -13.19
N SER A 359 -3.70 14.84 -13.73
CA SER A 359 -4.32 14.66 -15.05
C SER A 359 -5.80 15.06 -15.10
N ILE A 360 -6.25 15.61 -16.24
CA ILE A 360 -7.68 15.86 -16.52
C ILE A 360 -8.50 14.58 -16.63
N ARG A 361 -7.87 13.40 -16.69
CA ARG A 361 -8.57 12.11 -16.78
C ARG A 361 -9.51 11.85 -15.59
N HIS A 362 -9.13 12.31 -14.40
CA HIS A 362 -9.92 12.16 -13.17
C HIS A 362 -10.96 13.26 -12.97
N ASP A 363 -11.00 14.30 -13.81
CA ASP A 363 -11.88 15.46 -13.62
C ASP A 363 -13.35 15.00 -13.60
N ASP A 364 -14.09 15.50 -12.61
CA ASP A 364 -15.53 15.31 -12.46
C ASP A 364 -16.30 16.38 -13.23
N TYR A 365 -17.13 15.94 -14.18
CA TYR A 365 -17.97 16.80 -15.02
C TYR A 365 -19.44 16.84 -14.55
N GLY A 366 -19.70 16.50 -13.28
CA GLY A 366 -21.02 16.52 -12.64
C GLY A 366 -21.63 15.13 -12.41
N GLN A 367 -20.92 14.05 -12.74
CA GLN A 367 -21.37 12.67 -12.61
C GLN A 367 -20.34 11.76 -11.93
N GLY A 368 -19.26 12.33 -11.39
CA GLY A 368 -18.10 11.60 -10.90
C GLY A 368 -16.89 11.70 -11.84
N GLY A 369 -15.73 11.30 -11.33
CA GLY A 369 -14.50 11.27 -12.09
C GLY A 369 -14.48 10.17 -13.14
N ARG A 370 -13.86 10.45 -14.29
CA ARG A 370 -13.80 9.53 -15.44
C ARG A 370 -12.57 8.64 -15.47
N ALA A 371 -11.86 8.55 -14.35
CA ALA A 371 -10.72 7.67 -14.17
C ALA A 371 -10.64 7.17 -12.72
N ALA A 372 -10.04 5.98 -12.56
CA ALA A 372 -9.79 5.34 -11.29
C ALA A 372 -8.38 4.74 -11.28
N ASP A 373 -7.68 4.92 -10.17
CA ASP A 373 -6.52 4.12 -9.80
C ASP A 373 -6.99 3.09 -8.78
N LEU A 374 -6.81 1.81 -9.08
CA LEU A 374 -7.39 0.72 -8.30
C LEU A 374 -6.46 -0.48 -8.12
N HIS A 375 -6.66 -1.21 -7.04
CA HIS A 375 -6.14 -2.55 -6.81
C HIS A 375 -7.23 -3.59 -7.11
N VAL A 376 -6.83 -4.74 -7.63
CA VAL A 376 -7.71 -5.91 -7.81
C VAL A 376 -7.16 -7.05 -6.96
N PHE A 377 -8.05 -7.76 -6.27
CA PHE A 377 -7.75 -8.92 -5.45
C PHE A 377 -8.58 -10.10 -5.95
N ASP A 378 -7.95 -11.27 -6.03
CA ASP A 378 -8.64 -12.51 -6.40
C ASP A 378 -9.62 -12.97 -5.30
N VAL A 379 -10.32 -14.08 -5.55
CA VAL A 379 -11.29 -14.67 -4.62
C VAL A 379 -10.69 -15.09 -3.27
N ASN A 380 -9.36 -15.25 -3.19
CA ASN A 380 -8.64 -15.59 -1.97
C ASN A 380 -8.07 -14.34 -1.26
N GLY A 381 -8.38 -13.14 -1.75
CA GLY A 381 -7.88 -11.88 -1.20
C GLY A 381 -6.44 -11.56 -1.59
N ARG A 382 -5.83 -12.27 -2.55
CA ARG A 382 -4.49 -11.98 -3.03
C ARG A 382 -4.54 -10.89 -4.10
N GLN A 383 -3.71 -9.86 -3.94
CA GLN A 383 -3.60 -8.80 -4.93
C GLN A 383 -3.06 -9.33 -6.27
N ILE A 384 -3.76 -8.99 -7.35
CA ILE A 384 -3.38 -9.29 -8.73
C ILE A 384 -2.40 -8.22 -9.20
N THR A 385 -1.22 -8.63 -9.65
CA THR A 385 -0.12 -7.73 -10.05
C THR A 385 0.57 -8.20 -11.35
N ALA A 386 1.56 -7.43 -11.82
CA ALA A 386 2.45 -7.78 -12.92
C ALA A 386 1.71 -8.17 -14.21
N LEU A 387 2.08 -9.30 -14.82
CA LEU A 387 1.49 -9.80 -16.07
C LEU A 387 0.01 -10.16 -15.92
N SER A 388 -0.39 -10.72 -14.78
CA SER A 388 -1.80 -11.02 -14.51
C SER A 388 -2.62 -9.73 -14.51
N LEU A 389 -2.12 -8.64 -13.92
CA LEU A 389 -2.79 -7.34 -13.98
C LEU A 389 -2.75 -6.71 -15.39
N ALA A 390 -1.70 -7.00 -16.17
CA ALA A 390 -1.62 -6.55 -17.56
C ALA A 390 -2.72 -7.18 -18.45
N GLN A 391 -3.21 -8.38 -18.11
CA GLN A 391 -4.34 -9.01 -18.81
C GLN A 391 -5.62 -8.16 -18.69
N LEU A 392 -5.89 -7.59 -17.50
CA LEU A 392 -7.00 -6.65 -17.32
C LEU A 392 -6.84 -5.41 -18.20
N GLY A 393 -5.63 -4.82 -18.23
CA GLY A 393 -5.32 -3.69 -19.10
C GLY A 393 -5.48 -4.01 -20.59
N GLN A 394 -5.04 -5.20 -21.01
CA GLN A 394 -5.20 -5.67 -22.39
C GLN A 394 -6.69 -5.82 -22.76
N TYR A 395 -7.49 -6.45 -21.88
CA TYR A 395 -8.93 -6.58 -22.07
C TYR A 395 -9.62 -5.21 -22.16
N TRP A 396 -9.30 -4.29 -21.23
CA TRP A 396 -9.88 -2.94 -21.20
C TRP A 396 -9.69 -2.19 -22.52
N LEU A 397 -8.46 -2.24 -23.05
CA LEU A 397 -8.12 -1.59 -24.32
C LEU A 397 -8.78 -2.30 -25.52
N ALA A 398 -8.83 -3.63 -25.51
CA ALA A 398 -9.45 -4.41 -26.58
C ALA A 398 -10.95 -4.14 -26.67
N SER A 399 -11.62 -4.03 -25.52
CA SER A 399 -13.05 -3.71 -25.37
C SER A 399 -13.38 -2.23 -25.61
N LYS A 400 -12.38 -1.39 -25.92
CA LYS A 400 -12.54 0.06 -26.15
C LYS A 400 -13.22 0.79 -24.99
N PHE A 401 -12.96 0.37 -23.75
CA PHE A 401 -13.53 1.00 -22.57
C PHE A 401 -12.88 2.36 -22.23
N GLY A 402 -11.60 2.53 -22.59
CA GLY A 402 -10.86 3.79 -22.52
C GLY A 402 -9.37 3.56 -22.31
N GLY A 403 -8.70 4.45 -21.59
CA GLY A 403 -7.24 4.42 -21.39
C GLY A 403 -6.76 3.55 -20.24
N VAL A 404 -5.48 3.14 -20.30
CA VAL A 404 -4.82 2.27 -19.30
C VAL A 404 -3.43 2.74 -18.89
N GLY A 405 -3.17 2.87 -17.61
CA GLY A 405 -1.80 3.01 -17.06
C GLY A 405 -1.40 1.79 -16.24
N HIS A 406 -0.32 1.10 -16.62
CA HIS A 406 0.08 -0.16 -15.97
C HIS A 406 1.59 -0.27 -15.71
N GLU A 407 2.08 -0.75 -14.58
CA GLU A 407 1.46 -0.95 -13.29
C GLU A 407 2.03 0.14 -12.39
N MET A 408 1.20 0.69 -11.52
CA MET A 408 1.67 1.65 -10.54
C MET A 408 2.64 0.98 -9.55
N ARG A 409 3.46 1.80 -8.90
CA ARG A 409 4.32 1.29 -7.84
C ARG A 409 3.42 0.71 -6.74
N GLY A 410 3.53 -0.59 -6.53
CA GLY A 410 2.69 -1.29 -5.54
C GLY A 410 1.63 -2.22 -6.02
N GLY A 411 1.63 -2.43 -7.31
CA GLY A 411 0.44 -2.93 -7.93
C GLY A 411 -0.54 -1.80 -8.19
N GLY A 412 -1.59 -2.18 -8.89
CA GLY A 412 -2.65 -1.26 -9.26
C GLY A 412 -2.52 -0.74 -10.68
N ILE A 413 -3.68 -0.43 -11.22
CA ILE A 413 -3.88 -0.08 -12.62
C ILE A 413 -4.73 1.17 -12.68
N HIS A 414 -4.36 2.07 -13.60
CA HIS A 414 -5.17 3.22 -13.94
C HIS A 414 -6.11 2.82 -15.06
N LEU A 415 -7.41 3.00 -14.87
CA LEU A 415 -8.44 2.77 -15.88
C LEU A 415 -9.30 4.02 -16.02
N ASP A 416 -9.57 4.43 -17.26
CA ASP A 416 -10.37 5.61 -17.54
C ASP A 416 -11.33 5.39 -18.71
N GLU A 417 -12.28 6.32 -18.87
CA GLU A 417 -13.32 6.27 -19.91
C GLU A 417 -12.93 7.01 -21.21
N TRP A 418 -11.67 7.44 -21.37
CA TRP A 418 -11.25 8.20 -22.54
C TRP A 418 -10.98 7.26 -23.70
N THR A 419 -11.95 7.15 -24.61
CA THR A 419 -11.81 6.40 -25.88
C THR A 419 -10.90 7.09 -26.89
N THR A 420 -10.70 8.40 -26.71
CA THR A 420 -9.67 9.21 -27.38
C THR A 420 -8.86 9.87 -26.27
N PRO A 421 -7.52 9.73 -26.22
CA PRO A 421 -6.75 10.24 -25.11
C PRO A 421 -6.73 11.78 -25.13
N PRO A 422 -6.66 12.45 -23.97
CA PRO A 422 -6.47 13.88 -23.91
C PRO A 422 -5.15 14.31 -24.59
N PRO A 423 -5.04 15.58 -25.03
CA PRO A 423 -3.83 16.09 -25.69
C PRO A 423 -2.55 15.77 -24.89
N GLY A 424 -1.55 15.20 -25.57
CA GLY A 424 -0.28 14.79 -24.95
C GLY A 424 -0.33 13.45 -24.20
N GLY A 425 -1.48 12.78 -24.14
CA GLY A 425 -1.64 11.45 -23.56
C GLY A 425 -1.70 10.33 -24.60
N GLY A 426 -1.32 9.11 -24.19
CA GLY A 426 -1.57 7.89 -24.97
C GLY A 426 -2.82 7.15 -24.50
N MET A 427 -3.32 6.21 -25.30
CA MET A 427 -4.36 5.26 -24.84
C MET A 427 -3.82 4.30 -23.78
N PHE A 428 -2.52 4.04 -23.78
CA PHE A 428 -1.89 3.31 -22.70
C PHE A 428 -0.49 3.82 -22.41
N TRP A 429 -0.01 3.55 -21.21
CA TRP A 429 1.38 3.78 -20.82
C TRP A 429 1.81 2.75 -19.80
N THR A 430 3.14 2.63 -19.65
CA THR A 430 3.72 1.91 -18.53
C THR A 430 4.52 2.84 -17.63
N TYR A 431 4.43 2.66 -16.32
CA TYR A 431 5.17 3.48 -15.36
C TYR A 431 6.66 3.13 -15.40
N ALA A 432 7.53 4.10 -15.10
CA ALA A 432 8.97 3.86 -15.02
C ALA A 432 9.32 2.71 -14.05
N TYR A 433 8.53 2.53 -12.99
CA TYR A 433 8.64 1.38 -12.10
C TYR A 433 8.46 0.05 -12.86
N SER A 434 7.32 -0.16 -13.52
CA SER A 434 7.02 -1.41 -14.21
C SER A 434 7.97 -1.66 -15.38
N GLN A 435 8.40 -0.62 -16.10
CA GLN A 435 9.36 -0.72 -17.21
C GLN A 435 10.71 -1.32 -16.81
N ASN A 436 11.15 -1.11 -15.57
CA ASN A 436 12.43 -1.59 -15.08
C ASN A 436 12.35 -3.00 -14.47
N LEU A 437 11.16 -3.62 -14.44
CA LEU A 437 10.99 -4.98 -13.94
C LEU A 437 11.15 -6.01 -15.07
N PRO A 438 11.57 -7.26 -14.76
CA PRO A 438 11.78 -8.28 -15.78
C PRO A 438 10.57 -8.55 -16.69
N TRP A 439 9.36 -8.37 -16.17
CA TRP A 439 8.11 -8.56 -16.90
C TRP A 439 7.59 -7.29 -17.61
N GLY A 440 8.24 -6.13 -17.43
CA GLY A 440 7.75 -4.84 -17.88
C GLY A 440 7.59 -4.71 -19.40
N SER A 441 8.55 -5.26 -20.14
CA SER A 441 8.50 -5.28 -21.62
C SER A 441 7.33 -6.11 -22.14
N GLN A 442 7.09 -7.28 -21.53
CA GLN A 442 5.98 -8.16 -21.87
C GLN A 442 4.62 -7.53 -21.51
N ALA A 443 4.49 -6.92 -20.33
CA ALA A 443 3.28 -6.19 -19.96
C ALA A 443 2.97 -5.06 -20.96
N ARG A 444 3.97 -4.29 -21.38
CA ARG A 444 3.80 -3.23 -22.39
C ARG A 444 3.32 -3.80 -23.74
N GLN A 445 3.83 -4.95 -24.16
CA GLN A 445 3.38 -5.63 -25.38
C GLN A 445 1.91 -6.07 -25.28
N MET A 446 1.48 -6.57 -24.12
CA MET A 446 0.07 -6.93 -23.88
C MET A 446 -0.84 -5.70 -24.05
N LEU A 447 -0.50 -4.56 -23.46
CA LEU A 447 -1.26 -3.33 -23.64
C LEU A 447 -1.28 -2.85 -25.09
N GLN A 448 -0.14 -2.93 -25.79
CA GLN A 448 -0.07 -2.58 -27.21
C GLN A 448 -0.99 -3.46 -28.07
N ARG A 449 -1.08 -4.76 -27.79
CA ARG A 449 -2.02 -5.69 -28.45
C ARG A 449 -3.47 -5.35 -28.09
N GLY A 450 -3.75 -5.05 -26.83
CA GLY A 450 -5.07 -4.59 -26.39
C GLY A 450 -5.51 -3.33 -27.13
N ALA A 451 -4.63 -2.35 -27.30
CA ALA A 451 -4.92 -1.13 -28.05
C ALA A 451 -5.28 -1.41 -29.53
N GLN A 452 -4.74 -2.49 -30.10
CA GLN A 452 -5.07 -2.98 -31.45
C GLN A 452 -6.37 -3.81 -31.50
N GLY A 453 -7.07 -4.00 -30.39
CA GLY A 453 -8.29 -4.82 -30.31
C GLY A 453 -8.03 -6.31 -30.05
N ILE A 454 -6.81 -6.68 -29.64
CA ILE A 454 -6.41 -8.09 -29.49
C ILE A 454 -6.36 -8.46 -28.00
N PHE A 455 -7.24 -9.37 -27.58
CA PHE A 455 -7.22 -10.05 -26.30
C PHE A 455 -7.11 -11.56 -26.56
N ALA A 456 -6.01 -12.17 -26.15
CA ALA A 456 -5.72 -13.59 -26.39
C ALA A 456 -4.75 -14.11 -25.33
#